data_AF-A0A2J6IZZ9-F1
#
_entry.id   AF-A0A2J6IZZ9-F1
#
_cell.length_a   1.000
_cell.length_b   1.000
_cell.length_c   1.000
_cell.angle_alpha   90.00
_cell.angle_beta   90.00
_cell.angle_gamma   90.00
#
_symmetry.space_group_name_H-M   'P 1'
#
loop_
_entity.id
_entity.type
_entity.pdbx_description
1 polymer ?
#
loop_
_entity_poly.entity_id
_entity_poly.type
_entity_poly.pdbx_seq_one_letter_code
_entity_poly.pdbx_strand_id
1 'polypeptide(L)' 'MAFILIIAAVFVFLTPTDASAWGIGVHLQLGSTLLESLGQLPPALQLLLQENRLHFLYGCISADITLGKKYTHYLQ' A
#
# COMPACT_ATOMS: atom_id res chain seq x y z
N MET A 1 -28.72 -2.47 3.64
CA MET A 1 -27.32 -2.31 3.19
C MET A 1 -26.91 -0.86 3.01
N ALA A 2 -27.58 -0.05 2.17
CA ALA A 2 -27.20 1.35 1.93
C ALA A 2 -27.12 2.21 3.21
N PHE A 3 -28.08 2.07 4.13
CA PHE A 3 -28.09 2.80 5.40
C PHE A 3 -26.85 2.52 6.27
N ILE A 4 -26.40 1.26 6.32
CA ILE A 4 -25.21 0.86 7.07
C ILE A 4 -23.95 1.47 6.44
N LEU A 5 -23.86 1.48 5.11
CA LEU A 5 -22.75 2.10 4.39
C LEU A 5 -22.68 3.61 4.62
N ILE A 6 -23.84 4.29 4.66
CA ILE A 6 -23.92 5.72 4.96
C ILE A 6 -23.43 6.00 6.38
N ILE A 7 -23.90 5.22 7.37
CA ILE A 7 -23.44 5.36 8.75
C ILE A 7 -21.93 5.12 8.86
N ALA A 8 -21.41 4.07 8.22
CA ALA A 8 -19.98 3.77 8.22
C ALA A 8 -19.16 4.92 7.59
N ALA A 9 -19.62 5.50 6.49
CA ALA A 9 -18.98 6.65 5.86
C ALA A 9 -18.95 7.87 6.80
N VAL A 10 -20.07 8.17 7.46
CA VAL A 10 -20.14 9.27 8.44
C VAL A 10 -19.15 9.07 9.58
N PHE A 11 -19.02 7.84 10.11
CA PHE A 11 -18.03 7.54 11.14
C PHE A 11 -16.60 7.77 10.66
N VAL A 12 -16.24 7.32 9.44
CA VAL A 12 -14.91 7.54 8.86
C VAL A 12 -14.59 9.04 8.75
N PHE A 13 -15.55 9.86 8.37
CA PHE A 13 -15.35 11.33 8.29
C PHE A 13 -15.21 11.99 9.66
N LEU A 14 -15.85 11.46 10.70
CA LEU A 14 -15.81 12.02 12.05
C LEU A 14 -14.57 11.60 12.85
N THR A 15 -13.82 10.59 12.40
CA THR A 15 -12.61 10.11 13.08
C THR A 15 -11.39 10.16 12.17
N PRO A 16 -10.93 11.35 11.75
CA PRO A 16 -9.71 11.46 10.97
C PRO A 16 -8.52 11.04 11.84
N THR A 17 -7.70 10.15 11.30
CA THR A 17 -6.39 9.80 11.87
C THR A 17 -5.28 10.49 11.10
N ASP A 18 -4.09 10.58 11.69
CA ASP A 18 -2.93 11.10 10.98
C ASP A 18 -2.62 10.26 9.73
N ALA A 19 -2.86 10.85 8.56
CA ALA A 19 -2.47 10.29 7.28
C ALA A 19 -1.01 10.68 7.03
N SER A 20 -0.09 9.92 7.62
CA SER A 20 1.34 10.10 7.38
C SER A 20 1.63 9.96 5.88
N ALA A 21 2.25 10.97 5.27
CA ALA A 21 2.62 11.00 3.85
C ALA A 21 3.83 10.08 3.59
N TRP A 22 3.65 8.79 3.80
CA TRP A 22 4.66 7.76 3.57
C TRP A 22 5.06 7.77 2.10
N GLY A 23 6.36 7.84 1.86
CA GLY A 23 6.93 7.74 0.52
C GLY A 23 7.57 6.38 0.26
N ILE A 24 8.34 6.35 -0.82
CA ILE A 24 8.95 5.14 -1.38
C ILE A 24 9.69 4.25 -0.37
N GLY A 25 10.37 4.85 0.62
CA GLY A 25 11.12 4.11 1.62
C GLY A 25 10.24 3.28 2.55
N VAL A 26 9.10 3.83 2.98
CA VAL A 26 8.16 3.11 3.86
C VAL A 26 7.49 1.97 3.11
N HIS A 27 7.10 2.20 1.85
CA HIS A 27 6.52 1.17 1.00
C HIS A 27 7.48 0.00 0.76
N LEU A 28 8.76 0.28 0.48
CA LEU A 28 9.78 -0.77 0.33
C LEU A 28 10.05 -1.50 1.63
N GLN A 29 10.11 -0.79 2.76
CA GLN A 29 10.34 -1.41 4.06
C GLN A 29 9.21 -2.39 4.39
N LEU A 30 7.95 -1.96 4.28
CA LEU A 30 6.80 -2.82 4.53
C LEU A 30 6.76 -4.03 3.59
N GLY A 31 6.97 -3.81 2.29
CA GLY A 31 7.04 -4.89 1.31
C GLY A 31 8.16 -5.89 1.61
N SER A 32 9.34 -5.40 2.01
CA SER A 32 10.49 -6.25 2.35
C SER A 32 10.23 -7.06 3.62
N THR A 33 9.69 -6.43 4.67
CA THR A 33 9.30 -7.13 5.92
C THR A 33 8.24 -8.21 5.66
N LEU A 34 7.29 -7.97 4.75
CA LEU A 34 6.33 -9.00 4.32
C LEU A 34 7.05 -10.16 3.61
N LEU A 35 8.00 -9.87 2.71
CA LEU A 35 8.77 -10.89 2.00
C LEU A 35 9.74 -11.68 2.90
N GLU A 36 10.09 -11.16 4.07
CA GLU A 36 10.85 -11.86 5.13
C GLU A 36 9.94 -12.78 5.97
N SER A 37 8.64 -12.47 6.04
CA SER A 37 7.66 -13.17 6.88
C SER A 37 6.67 -14.02 6.08
N LEU A 38 7.04 -14.43 4.85
CA LEU A 38 6.16 -15.18 3.94
C LEU A 38 5.52 -16.43 4.57
N GLY A 39 6.19 -17.09 5.51
CA GLY A 39 5.65 -18.26 6.23
C GLY A 39 4.32 -18.00 6.97
N GLN A 40 3.95 -16.74 7.19
CA GLN A 40 2.67 -16.34 7.81
C GLN A 40 1.51 -16.26 6.79
N LEU A 41 1.79 -16.35 5.49
CA LEU A 41 0.80 -16.26 4.43
C LEU A 41 0.29 -17.65 4.00
N PRO A 42 -0.88 -17.76 3.38
CA PRO A 42 -1.33 -18.98 2.73
C PRO A 42 -0.30 -19.53 1.71
N PRO A 43 -0.14 -20.86 1.57
CA PRO A 43 0.90 -21.46 0.72
C PRO A 43 0.92 -20.96 -0.73
N ALA A 44 -0.24 -20.71 -1.33
CA ALA A 44 -0.34 -20.19 -2.69
C ALA A 44 0.30 -18.80 -2.84
N LEU A 45 0.12 -17.93 -1.84
CA LEU A 45 0.75 -16.60 -1.83
C LEU A 45 2.25 -16.69 -1.57
N GLN A 46 2.69 -17.63 -0.74
CA GLN A 46 4.12 -17.87 -0.51
C GLN A 46 4.82 -18.20 -1.82
N LEU A 47 4.32 -19.20 -2.57
CA LEU A 47 4.89 -19.60 -3.86
C LEU A 47 4.93 -18.43 -4.85
N LEU A 48 3.78 -17.75 -5.02
CA LEU A 48 3.67 -16.64 -5.95
C LEU A 48 4.66 -15.51 -5.63
N LEU A 49 4.75 -15.12 -4.35
CA LEU A 49 5.62 -14.03 -3.92
C LEU A 49 7.10 -14.42 -3.90
N GLN A 50 7.43 -15.69 -3.63
CA GLN A 50 8.80 -16.21 -3.74
C GLN A 50 9.31 -16.13 -5.18
N GLU A 51 8.47 -16.48 -6.16
CA GLU A 51 8.83 -16.43 -7.58
C GLU A 51 8.85 -14.99 -8.13
N ASN A 52 8.06 -14.07 -7.57
CA ASN A 52 7.84 -12.72 -8.12
C ASN A 52 8.28 -11.57 -7.19
N ARG A 53 9.27 -11.79 -6.31
CA ARG A 53 9.71 -10.82 -5.28
C ARG A 53 9.94 -9.41 -5.81
N LEU A 54 10.68 -9.26 -6.91
CA LEU A 54 11.01 -7.95 -7.48
C LEU A 54 9.79 -7.25 -8.10
N HIS A 55 8.90 -8.01 -8.76
CA HIS A 55 7.66 -7.45 -9.30
C HIS A 55 6.73 -6.97 -8.19
N PHE A 56 6.66 -7.72 -7.09
CA PHE A 56 5.93 -7.29 -5.90
C PHE A 56 6.48 -5.99 -5.31
N LEU A 57 7.80 -5.92 -5.06
CA LEU A 57 8.44 -4.71 -4.54
C LEU A 57 8.29 -3.51 -5.50
N TYR A 58 8.39 -3.74 -6.80
CA TYR A 58 8.12 -2.72 -7.81
C TYR A 58 6.67 -2.24 -7.72
N GLY A 59 5.71 -3.16 -7.58
CA GLY A 59 4.30 -2.83 -7.35
C GLY A 59 4.09 -1.93 -6.13
N CYS A 60 4.76 -2.23 -5.01
CA CYS A 60 4.69 -1.44 -3.76
C CYS A 60 5.07 0.03 -3.96
N ILE A 61 6.01 0.34 -4.87
CA ILE A 61 6.51 1.71 -5.11
C ILE A 61 6.00 2.33 -6.41
N SER A 62 5.24 1.57 -7.20
CA SER A 62 4.83 1.98 -8.54
C SER A 62 4.00 3.27 -8.53
N ALA A 63 3.16 3.48 -7.50
CA ALA A 63 2.38 4.69 -7.33
C ALA A 63 3.25 5.93 -7.15
N ASP A 64 4.31 5.86 -6.34
CA ASP A 64 5.24 6.97 -6.11
C ASP A 64 6.04 7.33 -7.37
N ILE A 65 6.33 6.34 -8.21
CA ILE A 65 7.07 6.53 -9.47
C ILE A 65 6.16 7.09 -10.57
N THR A 66 4.98 6.50 -10.76
CA THR A 66 4.10 6.78 -11.91
C THR A 66 3.14 7.94 -11.65
N LEU A 67 2.53 8.00 -10.47
CA LEU A 67 1.60 9.07 -10.09
C LEU A 67 2.36 10.23 -9.48
N GLY A 68 3.30 9.96 -8.56
CA GLY A 68 4.11 10.99 -7.91
C GLY A 68 4.74 11.94 -8.93
N LYS A 69 5.51 11.40 -9.89
CA LYS A 69 6.19 12.23 -10.90
C LYS A 69 5.26 12.99 -11.85
N LYS A 70 4.07 12.46 -12.14
CA LYS A 70 3.13 13.10 -13.09
C LYS A 70 2.47 14.35 -12.48
N TYR A 71 2.28 14.38 -11.17
CA TYR A 71 1.60 15.49 -10.50
C TYR A 71 2.56 16.45 -9.81
N THR A 72 3.83 16.13 -9.59
CA THR A 72 4.77 16.99 -8.85
C THR A 72 5.47 18.07 -9.69
N HIS A 73 5.05 18.33 -10.93
CA HIS A 73 5.66 19.36 -11.79
C HIS A 73 5.61 20.79 -11.20
N TYR A 74 4.71 21.04 -10.24
CA TYR A 74 4.55 22.33 -9.57
C TYR A 74 5.44 22.51 -8.32
N LEU A 75 6.21 21.48 -7.91
CA LEU A 75 7.07 21.52 -6.72
C LEU A 75 8.50 22.03 -7.03
N GLN A 76 8.65 22.89 -8.05
CA GLN A 76 9.94 23.54 -8.35
C GLN A 76 10.22 24.70 -7.40
#